data_AF-A0A8I1YJJ6-F1
#
_entry.id   AF-A0A8I1YJJ6-F1
#
_cell.length_a   1.000
_cell.length_b   1.000
_cell.length_c   1.000
_cell.angle_alpha   90.00
_cell.angle_beta   90.00
_cell.angle_gamma   90.00
#
_symmetry.space_group_name_H-M   'P 1'
#
loop_
_entity.id
_entity.type
_entity.pdbx_description
1 polymer ?
#
loop_
_entity_poly.entity_id
_entity_poly.type
_entity_poly.pdbx_seq_one_letter_code
_entity_poly.pdbx_strand_id
1 'polypeptide(L)' 'MSRDLEDILLVIDGRKEVVAEIQQADADIRQFIAEQFAPLLENPDFDHFLAGNIRGPEGRIDIVRERFVSISQGAGD' A
#
# COMPACT_ATOMS: atom_id res chain seq x y z
N MET A 1 -8.07 -13.24 8.20
CA MET A 1 -7.33 -11.96 8.30
C MET A 1 -6.18 -11.85 7.27
N SER A 2 -5.71 -12.92 6.60
CA SER A 2 -4.70 -12.78 5.53
C SER A 2 -5.29 -12.40 4.16
N ARG A 3 -6.56 -12.73 3.90
CA ARG A 3 -7.21 -12.52 2.61
C ARG A 3 -7.39 -11.03 2.27
N ASP A 4 -7.82 -10.22 3.26
CA ASP A 4 -8.04 -8.80 3.05
C ASP A 4 -6.75 -8.05 2.68
N LEU A 5 -5.61 -8.41 3.29
CA LEU A 5 -4.30 -7.83 2.98
C LEU A 5 -3.75 -8.32 1.64
N GLU A 6 -3.96 -9.58 1.28
CA GLU A 6 -3.59 -10.13 -0.04
C GLU A 6 -4.38 -9.46 -1.17
N ASP A 7 -5.67 -9.21 -0.96
CA ASP A 7 -6.52 -8.47 -1.91
C ASP A 7 -6.07 -7.01 -2.04
N ILE A 8 -5.74 -6.34 -0.92
CA ILE A 8 -5.13 -4.99 -0.95
C ILE A 8 -3.82 -5.02 -1.74
N LEU A 9 -2.93 -5.98 -1.45
CA LEU A 9 -1.65 -6.11 -2.14
C LEU A 9 -1.83 -6.25 -3.65
N LEU A 10 -2.79 -7.07 -4.09
CA LEU A 10 -3.09 -7.28 -5.52
C LEU A 10 -3.51 -5.99 -6.23
N VAL A 11 -4.32 -5.16 -5.56
CA VAL A 11 -4.72 -3.84 -6.09
C VAL A 11 -3.53 -2.89 -6.13
N ILE A 12 -2.76 -2.79 -5.04
CA ILE A 12 -1.62 -1.87 -4.95
C ILE A 12 -0.50 -2.25 -5.91
N ASP A 13 -0.25 -3.54 -6.13
CA ASP A 13 0.69 -4.03 -7.13
C ASP A 13 0.15 -3.75 -8.55
N GLY A 14 -1.04 -4.23 -8.86
CA GLY A 14 -1.59 -4.26 -10.21
C GLY A 14 -1.99 -2.90 -10.79
N ARG A 15 -2.33 -1.91 -9.96
CA ARG A 15 -2.85 -0.61 -10.41
C ARG A 15 -1.88 0.52 -10.13
N LYS A 16 -1.12 0.93 -11.14
CA LYS A 16 -0.09 1.98 -11.01
C LYS A 16 -0.66 3.36 -10.68
N GLU A 17 -1.91 3.63 -11.04
CA GLU A 17 -2.61 4.90 -10.83
C GLU A 17 -3.17 5.05 -9.41
N VAL A 18 -3.23 3.97 -8.62
CA VAL A 18 -3.98 3.94 -7.35
C VAL A 18 -3.51 5.00 -6.35
N VAL A 19 -2.21 5.28 -6.29
CA VAL A 19 -1.67 6.32 -5.41
C VAL A 19 -2.21 7.69 -5.83
N ALA A 20 -2.16 8.01 -7.13
CA ALA A 20 -2.64 9.30 -7.62
C ALA A 20 -4.14 9.47 -7.42
N GLU A 21 -4.93 8.40 -7.59
CA GLU A 21 -6.36 8.42 -7.34
C GLU A 21 -6.71 8.64 -5.86
N ILE A 22 -5.97 8.00 -4.94
CA ILE A 22 -6.13 8.24 -3.50
C ILE A 22 -5.77 9.68 -3.13
N GLN A 23 -4.72 10.25 -3.75
CA GLN A 23 -4.32 11.63 -3.50
C GLN A 23 -5.33 12.66 -4.02
N GLN A 24 -6.10 12.31 -5.05
CA GLN A 24 -7.18 13.14 -5.61
C GLN A 24 -8.53 12.97 -4.88
N ALA A 25 -8.64 12.03 -3.95
CA ALA A 25 -9.83 11.84 -3.15
C ALA A 25 -10.01 12.97 -2.13
N ASP A 26 -11.22 13.09 -1.59
CA ASP A 26 -11.53 14.02 -0.51
C ASP A 26 -10.63 13.75 0.71
N ALA A 27 -10.32 14.81 1.47
CA ALA A 27 -9.33 14.75 2.54
C ALA A 27 -9.69 13.74 3.65
N ASP A 28 -10.97 13.55 3.93
CA ASP A 28 -11.46 12.56 4.91
C ASP A 28 -11.25 11.11 4.41
N ILE A 29 -11.49 10.85 3.14
CA ILE A 29 -11.20 9.56 2.49
C ILE A 29 -9.70 9.29 2.49
N ARG A 30 -8.90 10.28 2.10
CA ARG A 30 -7.43 10.16 2.08
C ARG A 30 -6.87 9.89 3.47
N GLN A 31 -7.34 10.62 4.48
CA GLN A 31 -6.99 10.42 5.89
C GLN A 31 -7.35 9.01 6.36
N PHE A 32 -8.58 8.56 6.10
CA PHE A 32 -9.05 7.24 6.49
C PHE A 32 -8.16 6.13 5.89
N ILE A 33 -7.87 6.21 4.60
CA ILE A 33 -7.02 5.22 3.92
C ILE A 33 -5.60 5.25 4.50
N ALA A 34 -5.03 6.43 4.74
CA ALA A 34 -3.69 6.56 5.32
C ALA A 34 -3.60 5.90 6.72
N GLU A 35 -4.62 6.11 7.56
CA GLU A 35 -4.72 5.50 8.89
C GLU A 35 -4.83 3.97 8.85
N GLN A 36 -5.45 3.39 7.81
CA GLN A 36 -5.50 1.93 7.64
C GLN A 36 -4.16 1.36 7.14
N PHE A 37 -3.39 2.13 6.37
CA PHE A 37 -2.12 1.68 5.80
C PHE A 37 -0.95 1.78 6.78
N ALA A 38 -0.95 2.77 7.68
CA ALA A 38 0.13 2.96 8.64
C ALA A 38 0.42 1.71 9.50
N PRO A 39 -0.56 1.01 10.11
CA PRO A 39 -0.32 -0.20 10.89
C PRO A 39 0.23 -1.37 10.07
N LEU A 40 -0.02 -1.41 8.75
CA LEU A 40 0.52 -2.45 7.87
C LEU A 40 2.03 -2.30 7.72
N LEU A 41 2.52 -1.06 7.64
CA LEU A 41 3.95 -0.74 7.54
C LEU A 41 4.68 -0.93 8.88
N GLU A 42 3.98 -0.83 10.01
CA GLU A 42 4.53 -1.10 11.34
C GLU A 42 4.64 -2.61 11.64
N ASN A 43 4.00 -3.46 10.85
CA ASN A 43 4.06 -4.90 11.04
C ASN A 43 5.46 -5.44 10.65
N PRO A 44 6.20 -6.09 11.58
CA PRO A 44 7.54 -6.61 11.30
C PRO A 44 7.56 -7.70 10.20
N ASP A 45 6.44 -8.39 9.97
CA ASP A 45 6.32 -9.40 8.93
C ASP A 45 5.95 -8.81 7.55
N PHE A 46 5.77 -7.49 7.43
CA PHE A 46 5.32 -6.86 6.19
C PHE A 46 6.29 -7.08 5.03
N ASP A 47 7.59 -6.86 5.24
CA ASP A 47 8.60 -7.09 4.20
C ASP A 47 8.66 -8.57 3.79
N HIS A 48 8.49 -9.50 4.75
CA HIS A 48 8.40 -10.93 4.45
C HIS A 48 7.13 -11.28 3.64
N PHE A 49 6.00 -10.67 3.99
CA PHE A 49 4.75 -10.79 3.26
C PHE A 49 4.87 -10.31 1.81
N LEU A 50 5.49 -9.14 1.58
CA LEU A 50 5.74 -8.64 0.22
C LEU A 50 6.60 -9.61 -0.59
N ALA A 51 7.71 -10.10 0.00
CA ALA A 51 8.60 -11.05 -0.67
C ALA A 51 7.91 -12.39 -0.97
N GLY A 52 7.00 -12.84 -0.10
CA GLY A 52 6.25 -14.08 -0.28
C GLY A 52 5.23 -14.02 -1.41
N ASN A 53 4.61 -12.85 -1.62
CA ASN A 53 3.41 -12.70 -2.48
C ASN A 53 3.66 -11.96 -3.79
N ILE A 54 4.68 -11.10 -3.87
CA ILE A 54 5.01 -10.40 -5.11
C ILE A 54 5.82 -11.31 -6.04
N ARG A 55 5.46 -11.27 -7.32
CA ARG A 55 6.18 -11.93 -8.42
C ARG A 55 6.47 -10.87 -9.48
N GLY A 56 7.59 -11.00 -10.19
CA GLY A 56 7.92 -10.07 -11.27
C GLY A 56 9.41 -9.76 -11.36
N PRO A 57 9.78 -8.72 -12.11
CA PRO A 57 11.16 -8.29 -12.26
C PRO A 57 11.74 -7.79 -10.93
N GLU A 58 13.08 -7.75 -10.88
CA GLU A 58 13.82 -7.11 -9.79
C GLU A 58 13.32 -5.68 -9.55
N GLY A 59 13.25 -5.27 -8.27
CA GLY A 59 12.74 -3.95 -7.86
C GLY A 59 11.21 -3.84 -7.73
N ARG A 60 10.44 -4.87 -8.10
CA ARG A 60 8.98 -4.81 -7.99
C ARG A 60 8.48 -4.68 -6.55
N ILE A 61 9.15 -5.34 -5.61
CA ILE A 61 8.85 -5.24 -4.18
C ILE A 61 9.03 -3.80 -3.69
N ASP A 62 10.11 -3.15 -4.10
CA ASP A 62 10.42 -1.77 -3.71
C ASP A 62 9.35 -0.79 -4.21
N ILE A 63 8.91 -0.95 -5.46
CA ILE A 63 7.82 -0.15 -6.04
C ILE A 63 6.53 -0.31 -5.22
N VAL A 64 6.17 -1.53 -4.85
CA VAL A 64 4.95 -1.77 -4.06
C VAL A 64 5.09 -1.18 -2.66
N ARG A 65 6.24 -1.37 -2.01
CA ARG A 65 6.52 -0.80 -0.70
C ARG A 65 6.43 0.73 -0.72
N GLU A 66 6.98 1.37 -1.74
CA GLU A 66 6.89 2.83 -1.93
C GLU A 66 5.44 3.31 -2.07
N ARG A 67 4.58 2.54 -2.74
CA ARG A 67 3.14 2.85 -2.83
C ARG A 67 2.45 2.77 -1.49
N PHE A 68 2.72 1.73 -0.69
CA PHE A 68 2.16 1.63 0.67
C PHE A 68 2.59 2.82 1.54
N VAL A 69 3.86 3.22 1.48
CA VAL A 69 4.39 4.41 2.18
C VAL A 69 3.72 5.69 1.70
N SER A 70 3.58 5.87 0.39
CA SER A 70 2.93 7.05 -0.18
C SER A 70 1.46 7.17 0.25
N ILE A 71 0.77 6.02 0.37
CA ILE A 71 -0.62 5.97 0.82
C ILE A 71 -0.71 6.27 2.33
N SER A 72 0.19 5.75 3.15
CA SER A 72 0.18 6.01 4.60
C SER A 72 0.49 7.47 4.96
N GLN A 73 1.10 8.23 4.06
CA GLN A 73 1.47 9.64 4.27
C GLN A 73 0.39 10.64 3.81
N GLY A 74 -0.67 10.19 3.12
CA GLY A 74 -1.73 11.07 2.59
C GLY A 74 -2.53 11.84 3.66
N ALA A 75 -2.29 11.59 4.95
CA ALA A 75 -2.87 12.30 6.07
C ALA A 75 -2.34 13.73 6.30
N GLY A 76 -1.22 14.11 5.67
CA GLY A 76 -0.47 15.32 6.03
C GLY A 76 -0.17 16.27 4.87
N ASP A 77 -1.20 16.81 4.21
CA ASP A 77 -1.14 18.01 3.36
C ASP A 77 -2.35 18.90 3.63
#